data_AF-A0A956LWC8-F1
#
_entry.id   AF-A0A956LWC8-F1
#
_cell.length_a   1.000
_cell.length_b   1.000
_cell.length_c   1.000
_cell.angle_alpha   90.00
_cell.angle_beta   90.00
_cell.angle_gamma   90.00
#
_symmetry.space_group_name_H-M   'P 1'
#
loop_
_entity.id
_entity.type
_entity.pdbx_description
1 polymer ?
#
loop_
_entity_poly.entity_id
_entity_poly.type
_entity_poly.pdbx_seq_one_letter_code
_entity_poly.pdbx_strand_id
1 'polypeptide(L)'
;MHRVNARGRGWRWLVLAALCISGAVGCGREEPNPLPAREERAADKHPPSAGRFVDLRPRAGDVLVPPRIGFRWRYLAGADSVGELGSEGSNPSAEDHGPAPAFRLQVVDSLNVPYVRTETRDSDIRVTLPPGTPPGIYAWWVECVAPDDTTVLAASDRETFRIE
;
A
#
# COMPACT_ATOMS: atom_id res chain seq x y z
N MET A 1 -48.70 28.70 14.47
CA MET A 1 -47.35 29.13 14.05
C MET A 1 -46.82 28.11 13.05
N HIS A 2 -46.76 28.49 11.78
CA HIS A 2 -46.14 27.71 10.70
C HIS A 2 -44.62 27.93 10.69
N ARG A 3 -43.85 26.87 10.45
CA ARG A 3 -42.65 26.92 9.58
C ARG A 3 -42.30 25.52 9.07
N VAL A 4 -42.63 25.33 7.80
CA VAL A 4 -42.06 24.34 6.87
C VAL A 4 -40.69 24.86 6.45
N ASN A 5 -39.70 23.98 6.29
CA ASN A 5 -38.62 24.20 5.33
C ASN A 5 -38.12 22.85 4.77
N ALA A 6 -38.43 22.67 3.49
CA ALA A 6 -37.90 21.64 2.60
C ALA A 6 -36.75 22.23 1.76
N ARG A 7 -35.72 21.43 1.44
CA ARG A 7 -34.76 21.55 0.31
C ARG A 7 -33.69 20.45 0.51
N GLY A 8 -33.27 19.62 -0.45
CA GLY A 8 -33.59 19.48 -1.87
C GLY A 8 -33.00 18.15 -2.40
N ARG A 9 -33.75 17.45 -3.27
CA ARG A 9 -33.41 17.09 -4.68
C ARG A 9 -32.03 16.41 -4.83
N GLY A 10 -31.93 15.11 -5.12
CA GLY A 10 -32.60 14.39 -6.20
C GLY A 10 -31.77 14.53 -7.47
N TRP A 11 -30.73 13.71 -7.63
CA TRP A 11 -29.94 13.67 -8.86
C TRP A 11 -30.46 12.57 -9.78
N ARG A 12 -30.74 13.01 -11.01
CA ARG A 12 -31.54 12.36 -12.02
C ARG A 12 -30.67 11.48 -12.91
N TRP A 13 -31.22 10.32 -13.23
CA TRP A 13 -30.91 9.55 -14.42
C TRP A 13 -31.00 10.43 -15.68
N LEU A 14 -29.99 10.36 -16.54
CA LEU A 14 -30.11 10.78 -17.94
C LEU A 14 -29.43 9.72 -18.81
N VAL A 15 -30.28 8.82 -19.29
CA VAL A 15 -30.07 8.03 -20.50
C VAL A 15 -30.52 8.91 -21.66
N LEU A 16 -29.69 9.08 -22.68
CA LEU A 16 -30.18 9.41 -24.02
C LEU A 16 -29.23 8.89 -25.10
N ALA A 17 -29.79 8.01 -25.92
CA ALA A 17 -29.23 7.39 -27.09
C ALA A 17 -29.52 8.21 -28.36
N ALA A 18 -28.79 7.91 -29.44
CA ALA A 18 -29.15 8.00 -30.88
C ALA A 18 -28.02 8.62 -31.73
N LEU A 19 -27.73 8.25 -32.99
CA LEU A 19 -27.95 7.08 -33.86
C LEU A 19 -27.22 7.41 -35.18
N CYS A 20 -26.79 6.36 -35.90
CA CYS A 20 -26.56 6.26 -37.35
C CYS A 20 -25.50 7.14 -38.06
N ILE A 21 -24.53 6.49 -38.72
CA ILE A 21 -24.38 6.51 -40.19
C ILE A 21 -23.90 5.13 -40.68
N SER A 22 -24.69 4.49 -41.53
CA SER A 22 -24.30 3.33 -42.35
C SER A 22 -23.61 3.82 -43.63
N GLY A 23 -22.52 3.17 -44.05
CA GLY A 23 -21.83 3.48 -45.31
C GLY A 23 -20.93 2.34 -45.81
N ALA A 24 -21.53 1.50 -46.66
CA ALA A 24 -20.98 0.74 -47.79
C ALA A 24 -19.59 0.05 -47.74
N VAL A 25 -19.68 -1.25 -48.04
CA VAL A 25 -18.72 -2.20 -48.65
C VAL A 25 -17.64 -1.57 -49.55
N GLY A 26 -16.39 -1.94 -49.30
CA GLY A 26 -15.26 -1.79 -50.21
C GLY A 26 -14.24 -2.92 -50.00
N CYS A 27 -13.92 -3.63 -51.08
CA CYS A 27 -13.05 -4.80 -51.13
C CYS A 27 -11.62 -4.57 -50.60
N GLY A 28 -11.11 -5.58 -49.92
CA GLY A 28 -9.80 -6.14 -50.27
C GLY A 28 -8.59 -5.68 -49.45
N ARG A 29 -7.91 -6.71 -48.94
CA ARG A 29 -6.48 -6.81 -48.63
C ARG A 29 -6.11 -6.56 -47.16
N GLU A 30 -5.69 -7.67 -46.55
CA GLU A 30 -5.05 -7.79 -45.25
C GLU A 30 -3.89 -6.80 -45.10
N GLU A 31 -3.92 -6.03 -44.02
CA GLU A 31 -2.73 -5.43 -43.41
C GLU A 31 -2.85 -5.65 -41.90
N PRO A 32 -1.84 -6.25 -41.24
CA PRO A 32 -1.94 -6.58 -39.82
C PRO A 32 -1.94 -5.29 -39.00
N ASN A 33 -3.06 -5.05 -38.32
CA ASN A 33 -3.22 -4.03 -37.30
C ASN A 33 -2.12 -4.18 -36.23
N PRO A 34 -1.21 -3.22 -36.04
CA PRO A 34 -0.33 -3.26 -34.89
C PRO A 34 -1.21 -3.11 -33.65
N LEU A 35 -1.24 -4.16 -32.83
CA LEU A 35 -1.81 -4.13 -31.49
C LEU A 35 -1.34 -2.83 -30.80
N PRO A 36 -2.23 -2.05 -30.15
CA PRO A 36 -1.76 -0.93 -29.35
C PRO A 36 -0.73 -1.48 -28.37
N ALA A 37 0.47 -0.91 -28.46
CA ALA A 37 1.58 -1.25 -27.59
C ALA A 37 1.05 -1.34 -26.17
N ARG A 38 1.15 -2.54 -25.60
CA ARG A 38 0.97 -2.81 -24.18
C ARG A 38 1.68 -1.67 -23.47
N GLU A 39 0.93 -0.76 -22.84
CA GLU A 39 1.50 0.18 -21.89
C GLU A 39 2.29 -0.68 -20.92
N GLU A 40 3.61 -0.69 -21.11
CA GLU A 40 4.57 -1.03 -20.09
C GLU A 40 4.11 -0.17 -18.92
N ARG A 41 3.46 -0.81 -17.94
CA ARG A 41 3.29 -0.23 -16.62
C ARG A 41 4.65 0.35 -16.31
N ALA A 42 4.74 1.68 -16.24
CA ALA A 42 5.95 2.33 -15.81
C ALA A 42 6.29 1.65 -14.49
N ALA A 43 7.32 0.80 -14.52
CA ALA A 43 7.94 0.35 -13.31
C ALA A 43 8.40 1.66 -12.69
N ASP A 44 7.70 2.10 -11.66
CA ASP A 44 8.20 3.12 -10.76
C ASP A 44 9.56 2.60 -10.32
N LYS A 45 10.61 3.06 -11.01
CA LYS A 45 11.98 2.69 -10.74
C LYS A 45 12.27 3.39 -9.43
N HIS A 46 11.96 2.72 -8.33
CA HIS A 46 12.52 3.07 -7.03
C HIS A 46 14.01 3.30 -7.25
N PRO A 47 14.55 4.48 -6.90
CA PRO A 47 15.96 4.73 -7.07
C PRO A 47 16.73 3.61 -6.35
N PRO A 48 17.82 3.08 -6.93
CA PRO A 48 18.57 1.94 -6.39
C PRO A 48 19.15 2.19 -4.98
N SER A 49 19.02 3.42 -4.48
CA SER A 49 19.42 3.89 -3.15
C SER A 49 18.30 3.87 -2.10
N ALA A 50 17.04 3.61 -2.47
CA ALA A 50 15.94 3.47 -1.52
C ALA A 50 16.02 2.10 -0.83
N GLY A 51 15.95 2.08 0.51
CA GLY A 51 15.90 0.83 1.26
C GLY A 51 14.65 0.01 0.93
N ARG A 52 14.68 -1.29 1.23
CA ARG A 52 13.60 -2.23 0.89
C ARG A 52 13.17 -3.09 2.07
N PHE A 53 11.90 -3.49 2.06
CA PHE A 53 11.34 -4.42 3.05
C PHE A 53 11.41 -5.87 2.56
N VAL A 54 11.80 -6.76 3.46
CA VAL A 54 11.83 -8.22 3.25
C VAL A 54 11.21 -8.94 4.43
N ASP A 55 11.00 -10.26 4.30
CA ASP A 55 10.50 -11.13 5.37
C ASP A 55 9.16 -10.69 6.02
N LEU A 56 8.32 -9.99 5.26
CA LEU A 56 6.98 -9.56 5.70
C LEU A 56 6.13 -10.73 6.21
N ARG A 57 5.44 -10.50 7.33
CA ARG A 57 4.41 -11.38 7.89
C ARG A 57 3.34 -10.50 8.56
N PRO A 58 2.05 -10.84 8.43
CA PRO A 58 1.48 -12.01 7.74
C PRO A 58 1.51 -11.90 6.20
N ARG A 59 1.42 -13.03 5.49
CA ARG A 59 1.38 -13.11 4.02
C ARG A 59 -0.01 -13.39 3.50
N ALA A 60 -0.20 -13.14 2.20
CA ALA A 60 -1.39 -13.56 1.47
C ALA A 60 -1.75 -15.03 1.76
N GLY A 61 -2.98 -15.24 2.23
CA GLY A 61 -3.51 -16.55 2.60
C GLY A 61 -3.40 -16.91 4.08
N ASP A 62 -2.61 -16.18 4.88
CA ASP A 62 -2.56 -16.38 6.33
C ASP A 62 -3.93 -16.08 6.95
N VAL A 63 -4.36 -16.94 7.87
CA VAL A 63 -5.61 -16.84 8.61
C VAL A 63 -5.30 -16.54 10.06
N LEU A 64 -5.83 -15.44 10.58
CA LEU A 64 -5.47 -14.89 11.88
C LEU A 64 -6.72 -14.70 12.74
N VAL A 65 -6.57 -15.00 14.02
CA VAL A 65 -7.67 -14.92 14.99
C VAL A 65 -7.44 -13.72 15.92
N PRO A 66 -8.37 -12.75 15.97
CA PRO A 66 -8.31 -11.63 16.90
C PRO A 66 -8.30 -12.09 18.38
N PRO A 67 -7.93 -11.22 19.34
CA PRO A 67 -7.73 -9.78 19.17
C PRO A 67 -6.30 -9.38 18.82
N ARG A 68 -5.31 -10.27 18.96
CA ARG A 68 -3.88 -9.91 18.83
C ARG A 68 -3.27 -10.48 17.57
N ILE A 69 -2.87 -9.61 16.66
CA ILE A 69 -2.24 -9.98 15.39
C ILE A 69 -0.76 -9.58 15.41
N GLY A 70 0.12 -10.52 15.05
CA GLY A 70 1.56 -10.27 14.94
C GLY A 70 1.95 -9.81 13.54
N PHE A 71 2.79 -8.79 13.46
CA PHE A 71 3.36 -8.25 12.24
C PHE A 71 4.87 -8.26 12.35
N ARG A 72 5.54 -8.72 11.30
CA ARG A 72 7.01 -8.77 11.24
C ARG A 72 7.51 -8.33 9.88
N TRP A 73 8.62 -7.62 9.85
CA TRP A 73 9.34 -7.24 8.64
C TRP A 73 10.84 -7.19 8.92
N ARG A 74 11.64 -7.02 7.88
CA ARG A 74 13.04 -6.60 7.98
C ARG A 74 13.28 -5.49 6.96
N TYR A 75 13.94 -4.42 7.40
CA TYR A 75 14.30 -3.32 6.52
C TYR A 75 15.79 -3.44 6.14
N LEU A 76 16.07 -3.42 4.85
CA LEU A 76 17.41 -3.39 4.29
C LEU A 76 17.65 -1.98 3.77
N ALA A 77 18.47 -1.19 4.47
CA ALA A 77 18.83 0.15 4.03
C ALA A 77 19.57 0.09 2.68
N GLY A 78 19.32 1.07 1.81
CA GLY A 78 20.03 1.19 0.54
C GLY A 78 21.50 1.55 0.75
N ALA A 79 22.36 1.24 -0.22
CA ALA A 79 23.82 1.43 -0.13
C ALA A 79 24.25 2.89 0.15
N ASP A 80 23.41 3.87 -0.23
CA ASP A 80 23.65 5.31 0.03
C ASP A 80 22.93 5.82 1.30
N SER A 81 22.12 4.98 1.95
CA SER A 81 21.40 5.34 3.18
C SER A 81 22.26 5.14 4.44
N VAL A 82 23.50 4.68 4.28
CA VAL A 82 24.40 4.39 5.39
C VAL A 82 25.80 4.85 5.04
N GLY A 83 26.29 5.89 5.75
CA GLY A 83 27.73 6.07 5.87
C GLY A 83 28.33 4.77 6.42
N GLU A 84 29.24 4.17 5.65
CA GLU A 84 30.11 3.04 6.00
C GLU A 84 29.56 2.05 7.06
N LEU A 85 28.78 1.05 6.62
CA LEU A 85 28.71 -0.21 7.36
C LEU A 85 29.92 -1.05 6.98
N GLY A 86 30.96 -0.93 7.82
CA GLY A 86 32.24 -1.59 7.67
C GLY A 86 32.14 -3.09 7.42
N SER A 87 32.97 -3.52 6.47
CA SER A 87 33.38 -4.91 6.35
C SER A 87 34.28 -5.28 7.53
N GLU A 88 34.05 -6.47 8.08
CA GLU A 88 34.93 -7.24 8.95
C GLU A 88 35.45 -6.60 10.26
N GLY A 89 34.95 -7.14 11.37
CA GLY A 89 35.84 -7.56 12.45
C GLY A 89 36.34 -6.47 13.38
N SER A 90 35.46 -5.92 14.21
CA SER A 90 35.74 -5.68 15.64
C SER A 90 34.52 -5.07 16.30
N ASN A 91 34.28 -5.51 17.53
CA ASN A 91 33.26 -5.03 18.45
C ASN A 91 33.29 -3.48 18.53
N PRO A 92 32.23 -2.72 18.15
CA PRO A 92 32.18 -1.29 18.42
C PRO A 92 31.23 -1.02 19.57
N SER A 93 31.83 -0.42 20.59
CA SER A 93 31.18 0.36 21.62
C SER A 93 30.35 1.48 20.97
N ALA A 94 29.04 1.47 21.19
CA ALA A 94 28.08 2.57 21.02
C ALA A 94 28.55 3.69 20.07
N GLU A 95 28.70 3.39 18.79
CA GLU A 95 28.84 4.45 17.78
C GLU A 95 27.47 5.07 17.57
N ASP A 96 27.46 6.39 17.56
CA ASP A 96 26.33 7.29 17.37
C ASP A 96 25.75 7.11 15.96
N HIS A 97 25.13 5.95 15.74
CA HIS A 97 24.24 5.74 14.62
C HIS A 97 23.08 6.69 14.84
N GLY A 98 22.88 7.62 13.90
CA GLY A 98 21.73 8.53 13.91
C GLY A 98 20.42 7.80 14.21
N PRO A 99 19.37 8.52 14.65
CA PRO A 99 18.17 7.92 15.23
C PRO A 99 17.68 6.75 14.36
N ALA A 100 17.55 5.57 14.98
CA ALA A 100 17.10 4.37 14.28
C ALA A 100 15.79 4.69 13.52
N PRO A 101 15.65 4.24 12.26
CA PRO A 101 14.49 4.54 11.44
C PRO A 101 13.20 4.09 12.16
N ALA A 102 12.19 4.95 12.14
CA ALA A 102 10.86 4.59 12.62
C ALA A 102 10.06 3.94 11.49
N PHE A 103 9.17 3.02 11.87
CA PHE A 103 8.31 2.27 10.98
C PHE A 103 6.86 2.59 11.29
N ARG A 104 6.09 2.92 10.26
CA ARG A 104 4.64 3.13 10.35
C ARG A 104 3.92 1.93 9.74
N LEU A 105 3.25 1.15 10.58
CA LEU A 105 2.37 0.05 10.16
C LEU A 105 0.96 0.58 9.91
N GLN A 106 0.37 0.17 8.78
CA GLN A 106 -1.02 0.45 8.43
C GLN A 106 -1.78 -0.85 8.14
N VAL A 107 -2.99 -0.98 8.69
CA VAL A 107 -3.91 -2.10 8.42
C VAL A 107 -5.29 -1.55 8.10
N VAL A 108 -5.85 -2.01 6.98
CA VAL A 108 -7.18 -1.62 6.51
C VAL A 108 -7.99 -2.86 6.10
N ASP A 109 -9.32 -2.74 6.10
CA ASP A 109 -10.18 -3.79 5.53
C ASP A 109 -10.29 -3.70 4.00
N SER A 110 -11.07 -4.61 3.42
CA SER A 110 -11.36 -4.64 1.97
C SER A 110 -12.02 -3.37 1.41
N LEU A 111 -12.61 -2.51 2.26
CA LEU A 111 -13.19 -1.22 1.91
C LEU A 111 -12.21 -0.06 2.13
N ASN A 112 -10.95 -0.35 2.47
CA ASN A 112 -9.92 0.60 2.88
C ASN A 112 -10.28 1.39 4.16
N VAL A 113 -11.15 0.86 5.02
CA VAL A 113 -11.40 1.44 6.34
C VAL A 113 -10.20 1.14 7.24
N PRO A 114 -9.59 2.13 7.89
CA PRO A 114 -8.41 1.92 8.73
C PRO A 114 -8.76 1.27 10.07
N TYR A 115 -8.00 0.24 10.44
CA TYR A 115 -8.10 -0.46 11.73
C TYR A 115 -6.87 -0.22 12.62
N VAL A 116 -5.69 -0.14 12.01
CA VAL A 116 -4.44 0.10 12.73
C VAL A 116 -3.62 1.13 11.97
N ARG A 117 -3.14 2.12 12.71
CA ARG A 117 -2.03 2.99 12.31
C ARG A 117 -1.15 3.16 13.53
N THR A 118 0.06 2.62 13.49
CA THR A 118 0.98 2.65 14.63
C THR A 118 2.41 2.89 14.15
N GLU A 119 3.16 3.65 14.93
CA GLU A 119 4.57 3.91 14.70
C GLU A 119 5.40 3.17 15.74
N THR A 120 6.47 2.53 15.28
CA THR A 120 7.35 1.71 16.11
C THR A 120 8.78 1.76 15.59
N ARG A 121 9.76 1.46 16.45
CA ARG A 121 11.13 1.16 16.02
C ARG A 121 11.39 -0.34 15.92
N ASP A 122 10.48 -1.15 16.45
CA ASP A 122 10.57 -2.60 16.41
C ASP A 122 10.12 -3.12 15.04
N SER A 123 10.77 -4.18 14.59
CA SER A 123 10.45 -4.85 13.32
C SER A 123 9.58 -6.11 13.50
N ASP A 124 9.21 -6.42 14.74
CA ASP A 124 8.27 -7.48 15.14
C ASP A 124 7.36 -6.92 16.23
N ILE A 125 6.09 -6.69 15.90
CA ILE A 125 5.11 -6.10 16.81
C ILE A 125 3.82 -6.90 16.85
N ARG A 126 3.14 -6.81 17.99
CA ARG A 126 1.78 -7.33 18.14
C ARG A 126 0.82 -6.17 18.31
N VAL A 127 -0.19 -6.12 17.47
CA VAL A 127 -1.25 -5.10 17.52
C VAL A 127 -2.54 -5.74 17.98
N THR A 128 -3.33 -4.97 18.73
CA THR A 128 -4.66 -5.38 19.16
C THR A 128 -5.68 -4.76 18.22
N LEU A 129 -6.47 -5.58 17.54
CA LEU A 129 -7.54 -5.11 16.68
C LEU A 129 -8.75 -4.63 17.52
N PRO A 130 -9.49 -3.62 17.06
CA PRO A 130 -10.70 -3.14 17.74
C PRO A 130 -11.72 -4.26 18.01
N PRO A 131 -12.45 -4.21 19.14
CA PRO A 131 -13.58 -5.11 19.37
C PRO A 131 -14.62 -5.02 18.25
N GLY A 132 -15.15 -6.17 17.80
CA GLY A 132 -16.12 -6.23 16.71
C GLY A 132 -15.51 -6.11 15.31
N THR A 133 -14.18 -6.24 15.18
CA THR A 133 -13.52 -6.38 13.87
C THR A 133 -14.18 -7.54 13.09
N PRO A 134 -14.78 -7.28 11.92
CA PRO A 134 -15.50 -8.32 11.18
C PRO A 134 -14.54 -9.32 10.54
N PRO A 135 -14.95 -10.59 10.38
CA PRO A 135 -14.19 -11.55 9.59
C PRO A 135 -14.13 -11.08 8.13
N GLY A 136 -13.02 -11.36 7.46
CA GLY A 136 -12.81 -10.89 6.10
C GLY A 136 -11.35 -10.76 5.70
N ILE A 137 -11.12 -10.18 4.53
CA ILE A 137 -9.78 -9.92 4.00
C ILE A 137 -9.36 -8.51 4.39
N TYR A 138 -8.13 -8.43 4.91
CA TYR A 138 -7.47 -7.19 5.31
C TYR A 138 -6.21 -7.00 4.50
N ALA A 139 -5.85 -5.74 4.26
CA ALA A 139 -4.61 -5.34 3.63
C ALA A 139 -3.74 -4.58 4.62
N TRP A 140 -2.42 -4.77 4.53
CA TRP A 140 -1.47 -4.06 5.37
C TRP A 140 -0.18 -3.74 4.62
N TRP A 141 0.53 -2.72 5.10
CA TRP A 141 1.84 -2.33 4.61
C TRP A 141 2.60 -1.59 5.70
N VAL A 142 3.91 -1.47 5.51
CA VAL A 142 4.79 -0.73 6.42
C VAL A 142 5.60 0.31 5.66
N GLU A 143 5.75 1.48 6.25
CA GLU A 143 6.56 2.60 5.75
C GLU A 143 7.75 2.80 6.67
N CYS A 144 8.93 3.06 6.10
CA CYS A 144 10.07 3.63 6.81
C CYS A 144 9.90 5.14 6.76
N VAL A 145 9.82 5.80 7.92
CA VAL A 145 9.65 7.25 8.01
C VAL A 145 10.94 7.90 8.52
N ALA A 146 11.22 9.10 8.02
CA ALA A 146 12.33 9.91 8.49
C ALA A 146 12.03 10.45 9.92
N PRO A 147 13.05 10.96 10.64
CA PRO A 147 12.87 11.50 12.00
C PRO A 147 11.93 12.72 12.10
N ASP A 148 11.53 13.30 10.97
CA ASP A 148 10.54 14.37 10.88
C ASP A 148 9.08 13.86 10.93
N ASP A 149 8.89 12.54 11.06
CA ASP A 149 7.62 11.79 11.09
C ASP A 149 6.68 12.04 9.88
N THR A 150 7.17 12.70 8.83
CA THR A 150 6.35 13.13 7.69
C THR A 150 6.89 12.61 6.37
N THR A 151 8.22 12.50 6.23
CA THR A 151 8.87 12.03 5.02
C THR A 151 8.92 10.50 5.01
N VAL A 152 8.29 9.88 4.01
CA VAL A 152 8.38 8.43 3.77
C VAL A 152 9.64 8.14 2.95
N LEU A 153 10.58 7.40 3.54
CA LEU A 153 11.85 7.01 2.93
C LEU A 153 11.72 5.76 2.05
N ALA A 154 10.85 4.83 2.45
CA ALA A 154 10.54 3.60 1.73
C ALA A 154 9.18 3.07 2.17
N ALA A 155 8.52 2.30 1.32
CA ALA A 155 7.29 1.59 1.65
C ALA A 155 7.37 0.14 1.17
N SER A 156 6.73 -0.77 1.88
CA SER A 156 6.54 -2.14 1.40
C SER A 156 5.43 -2.21 0.36
N ASP A 157 5.41 -3.30 -0.40
CA ASP A 157 4.19 -3.72 -1.10
C ASP A 157 3.05 -3.94 -0.09
N ARG A 158 1.81 -3.87 -0.59
CA ARG A 158 0.62 -4.23 0.20
C ARG A 158 0.51 -5.75 0.27
N GLU A 159 0.49 -6.26 1.48
CA GLU A 159 0.24 -7.66 1.79
C GLU A 159 -1.21 -7.83 2.27
N THR A 160 -1.73 -9.06 2.20
CA THR A 160 -3.09 -9.37 2.65
C THR A 160 -3.12 -10.53 3.62
N PHE A 161 -4.13 -10.58 4.48
CA PHE A 161 -4.42 -11.72 5.35
C PHE A 161 -5.93 -11.83 5.59
N ARG A 162 -6.38 -12.94 6.15
CA ARG A 162 -7.79 -13.17 6.48
C ARG A 162 -7.99 -13.22 7.98
N ILE A 163 -9.07 -12.59 8.45
CA ILE A 163 -9.57 -12.70 9.82
C ILE A 163 -10.74 -13.68 9.85
N GLU A 164 -10.74 -14.57 10.85
CA GLU A 164 -11.86 -15.45 11.22
C GLU A 164 -12.44 -15.09 12.59
#